data_AF-A0A819RR22-F1
#
_entry.id   AF-A0A819RR22-F1
#
_cell.length_a   1.000
_cell.length_b   1.000
_cell.length_c   1.000
_cell.angle_alpha   90.00
_cell.angle_beta   90.00
_cell.angle_gamma   90.00
#
_symmetry.space_group_name_H-M   'P 1'
#
loop_
_entity.id
_entity.type
_entity.pdbx_description
1 polymer ?
#
loop_
_entity_poly.entity_id
_entity_poly.type
_entity_poly.pdbx_seq_one_letter_code
_entity_poly.pdbx_strand_id
1 'polypeptide(L)'
;MSSLSLSKLPPKSSFYSHSSSSSSSSSSSPVFKSKFIWRFPPPKFDNLPSCISKQSSTIAIQPLNIDDELIKRQELAILIYDLGLHLNVSFTCIYTGVVYMHRFFMLHPFQQCLKESVAAACLFLACKVNEMPRPLNEFTRHLCQLINQVHNNSEDFLSTSSSITTVGNITPEVLSNYNQQIIDYENMLLSTLGFCLNVEQPYMIITRTSQTLSIPKEIAQKACEIATKSIFFTLFTMKYTTNLIACFALYLAIKSSQINIPDNQDGSQWFHLLNEEFTAKLLQGSI
;
A
#
# COMPACT_ATOMS: atom_id res chain seq x y z
N MET A 1 22.12 -9.30 12.35
CA MET A 1 22.01 -10.43 11.40
C MET A 1 21.07 -11.45 11.99
N SER A 2 19.80 -11.41 11.58
CA SER A 2 18.81 -12.46 11.80
C SER A 2 17.92 -12.45 10.55
N SER A 3 17.90 -13.59 9.88
CA SER A 3 17.30 -13.80 8.56
C SER A 3 15.78 -13.77 8.62
N LEU A 4 15.16 -12.71 8.11
CA LEU A 4 13.74 -12.69 7.75
C LEU A 4 13.53 -13.67 6.59
N SER A 5 12.87 -14.78 6.89
CA SER A 5 12.56 -15.87 5.97
C SER A 5 11.59 -15.41 4.87
N LEU A 6 12.19 -15.11 3.72
CA LEU A 6 11.57 -14.68 2.47
C LEU A 6 10.88 -15.83 1.72
N SER A 7 9.92 -16.53 2.33
CA SER A 7 9.34 -17.76 1.75
C SER A 7 7.83 -17.93 1.86
N LYS A 8 7.04 -16.84 1.82
CA LYS A 8 5.57 -16.93 1.70
C LYS A 8 5.00 -15.91 0.71
N LEU A 9 5.34 -16.06 -0.57
CA LEU A 9 4.49 -15.61 -1.67
C LEU A 9 3.57 -16.77 -2.08
N PRO A 10 2.25 -16.57 -2.26
CA PRO A 10 1.34 -17.66 -2.57
C PRO A 10 1.50 -18.22 -3.99
N PRO A 11 1.08 -19.48 -4.24
CA PRO A 11 1.32 -20.18 -5.49
C PRO A 11 0.38 -19.75 -6.63
N LYS A 12 0.87 -20.04 -7.85
CA LYS A 12 0.27 -19.86 -9.17
C LYS A 12 -1.08 -20.60 -9.32
N SER A 13 -2.24 -19.97 -9.06
CA SER A 13 -3.55 -20.37 -9.65
C SER A 13 -4.75 -19.62 -9.06
N SER A 14 -5.00 -18.38 -9.47
CA SER A 14 -6.33 -17.76 -9.27
C SER A 14 -6.68 -16.61 -10.22
N PHE A 15 -5.89 -16.35 -11.27
CA PHE A 15 -6.08 -15.19 -12.14
C PHE A 15 -6.68 -15.51 -13.52
N TYR A 16 -7.61 -16.47 -13.60
CA TYR A 16 -8.39 -16.68 -14.83
C TYR A 16 -9.87 -16.46 -14.57
N SER A 17 -10.38 -15.34 -15.04
CA SER A 17 -11.75 -15.26 -15.56
C SER A 17 -11.75 -14.39 -16.81
N HIS A 18 -12.23 -14.98 -17.91
CA HIS A 18 -12.45 -14.31 -19.18
C HIS A 18 -13.76 -13.54 -19.14
N SER A 19 -13.78 -12.33 -19.69
CA SER A 19 -15.00 -11.76 -20.25
C SER A 19 -14.69 -10.95 -21.50
N SER A 20 -15.44 -11.30 -22.54
CA SER A 20 -15.37 -10.91 -23.93
C SER A 20 -15.86 -9.48 -24.21
N SER A 21 -15.40 -8.98 -25.35
CA SER A 21 -15.65 -7.68 -25.97
C SER A 21 -17.12 -7.41 -26.35
N SER A 22 -17.53 -6.13 -26.26
CA SER A 22 -18.38 -5.50 -27.27
C SER A 22 -18.18 -3.97 -27.28
N SER A 23 -18.44 -3.36 -28.43
CA SER A 23 -17.87 -2.12 -28.95
C SER A 23 -18.78 -0.89 -28.85
N SER A 24 -18.11 0.28 -28.81
CA SER A 24 -18.46 1.61 -29.38
C SER A 24 -19.72 2.35 -28.91
N SER A 25 -19.53 3.57 -28.38
CA SER A 25 -19.76 4.81 -29.14
C SER A 25 -19.41 6.07 -28.32
N SER A 26 -18.89 7.06 -29.03
CA SER A 26 -18.32 8.32 -28.57
C SER A 26 -19.37 9.35 -28.15
N SER A 27 -19.16 10.02 -27.01
CA SER A 27 -19.59 11.41 -26.84
C SER A 27 -18.67 12.14 -25.86
N SER A 28 -17.95 13.12 -26.40
CA SER A 28 -17.02 14.00 -25.70
C SER A 28 -17.79 15.00 -24.84
N SER A 29 -17.75 14.82 -23.53
CA SER A 29 -18.13 15.84 -22.56
C SER A 29 -16.87 16.51 -21.99
N PRO A 30 -16.86 17.82 -21.70
CA PRO A 30 -15.69 18.51 -21.22
C PRO A 30 -15.37 18.01 -19.81
N VAL A 31 -14.20 17.37 -19.68
CA VAL A 31 -13.77 16.71 -18.46
C VAL A 31 -13.29 17.77 -17.47
N PHE A 32 -14.17 18.19 -16.57
CA PHE A 32 -13.76 18.81 -15.29
C PHE A 32 -13.02 17.74 -14.48
N LYS A 33 -11.69 17.63 -14.66
CA LYS A 33 -10.82 16.81 -13.80
C LYS A 33 -9.73 17.70 -13.22
N SER A 34 -10.07 18.42 -12.15
CA SER A 34 -9.09 18.58 -11.09
C SER A 34 -8.89 17.21 -10.46
N LYS A 35 -8.05 16.36 -11.07
CA LYS A 35 -7.59 15.12 -10.43
C LYS A 35 -6.88 15.57 -9.16
N PHE A 36 -7.42 15.26 -7.99
CA PHE A 36 -6.66 15.36 -6.75
C PHE A 36 -5.43 14.47 -6.88
N ILE A 37 -4.26 15.09 -7.00
CA ILE A 37 -3.01 14.39 -7.19
C ILE A 37 -2.40 14.17 -5.81
N TRP A 38 -2.44 12.91 -5.33
CA TRP A 38 -1.77 12.47 -4.10
C TRP A 38 -0.27 12.29 -4.33
N ARG A 39 0.41 13.37 -4.76
CA ARG A 39 1.87 13.44 -4.89
C ARG A 39 2.38 14.65 -4.13
N PHE A 40 3.48 14.46 -3.41
CA PHE A 40 4.03 15.49 -2.55
C PHE A 40 5.46 15.85 -2.98
N PRO A 41 5.85 17.13 -2.88
CA PRO A 41 7.20 17.54 -3.22
C PRO A 41 8.19 17.03 -2.16
N PRO A 42 9.48 16.83 -2.51
CA PRO A 42 10.50 16.30 -1.60
C PRO A 42 10.54 16.95 -0.19
N PRO A 43 10.45 18.29 -0.05
CA PRO A 43 10.48 18.95 1.27
C PRO A 43 9.32 18.58 2.20
N LYS A 44 8.24 17.99 1.67
CA LYS A 44 7.11 17.52 2.48
C LYS A 44 7.46 16.27 3.27
N PHE A 45 8.38 15.43 2.77
CA PHE A 45 8.78 14.20 3.45
C PHE A 45 9.73 14.47 4.62
N ASP A 46 10.46 15.58 4.58
CA ASP A 46 11.26 16.06 5.70
C ASP A 46 10.39 16.67 6.82
N ASN A 47 9.16 17.07 6.47
CA ASN A 47 8.20 17.74 7.35
C ASN A 47 6.88 16.97 7.42
N LEU A 48 6.96 15.66 7.69
CA LEU A 48 5.79 14.83 7.91
C LEU A 48 5.07 15.23 9.21
N PRO A 49 3.73 15.11 9.29
CA PRO A 49 2.97 15.49 10.48
C PRO A 49 3.50 14.88 11.79
N SER A 50 4.02 13.66 11.76
CA SER A 50 4.59 12.99 12.94
C SER A 50 5.97 13.49 13.33
N CYS A 51 6.71 14.09 12.39
CA CYS A 51 8.05 14.65 12.59
C CYS A 51 8.03 16.11 13.05
N ILE A 52 6.90 16.81 12.88
CA ILE A 52 6.76 18.21 13.31
C ILE A 52 6.41 18.25 14.80
N SER A 53 7.17 18.97 15.60
CA SER A 53 6.77 19.32 16.96
C SER A 53 5.63 20.34 16.90
N LYS A 54 4.41 19.91 17.21
CA LYS A 54 3.31 20.85 17.49
C LYS A 54 3.10 20.89 18.99
N GLN A 55 3.35 22.05 19.59
CA GLN A 55 2.82 22.38 20.92
C GLN A 55 1.29 22.49 20.82
N SER A 56 0.58 21.36 20.79
CA SER A 56 -0.86 21.35 21.07
C SER A 56 -1.03 21.26 22.58
N SER A 57 -1.81 22.19 23.12
CA SER A 57 -1.84 22.66 24.52
C SER A 57 -2.30 21.66 25.59
N THR A 58 -2.13 20.36 25.42
CA THR A 58 -2.52 19.37 26.44
C THR A 58 -1.63 18.14 26.56
N ILE A 59 -0.81 17.79 25.57
CA ILE A 59 0.14 16.66 25.66
C ILE A 59 1.40 16.99 24.85
N ALA A 60 2.57 16.96 25.48
CA ALA A 60 3.85 17.12 24.79
C ALA A 60 4.12 15.87 23.94
N ILE A 61 3.73 15.91 22.66
CA ILE A 61 4.01 14.82 21.72
C ILE A 61 5.44 15.01 21.22
N GLN A 62 6.32 14.04 21.51
CA GLN A 62 7.66 14.06 20.95
C GLN A 62 7.62 13.78 19.44
N PRO A 63 8.34 14.59 18.63
CA PRO A 63 8.43 14.36 17.19
C PRO A 63 9.14 13.03 16.90
N LEU A 64 8.68 12.31 15.89
CA LEU A 64 9.35 11.11 15.37
C LEU A 64 10.48 11.51 14.41
N ASN A 65 11.53 10.69 14.36
CA ASN A 65 12.45 10.73 13.23
C ASN A 65 11.76 10.17 11.97
N ILE A 66 12.21 10.61 10.78
CA ILE A 66 11.72 10.16 9.48
C ILE A 66 11.91 8.65 9.32
N ASP A 67 13.06 8.12 9.76
CA ASP A 67 13.35 6.68 9.70
C ASP A 67 12.40 5.88 10.61
N ASP A 68 12.12 6.37 11.81
CA ASP A 68 11.17 5.73 12.73
C ASP A 68 9.74 5.76 12.18
N GLU A 69 9.36 6.85 11.51
CA GLU A 69 8.08 6.93 10.83
C GLU A 69 8.01 5.92 9.67
N LEU A 70 9.07 5.80 8.89
CA LEU A 70 9.15 4.83 7.80
C LEU A 70 9.03 3.39 8.32
N ILE A 71 9.74 3.04 9.39
CA ILE A 71 9.65 1.71 10.03
C ILE A 71 8.20 1.44 10.46
N LYS A 72 7.53 2.40 11.11
CA LYS A 72 6.12 2.24 11.52
C LYS A 72 5.19 2.03 10.32
N ARG A 73 5.42 2.72 9.20
CA ARG A 73 4.66 2.50 7.95
C ARG A 73 4.88 1.09 7.40
N GLN A 74 6.11 0.58 7.47
CA GLN A 74 6.45 -0.77 7.02
C GLN A 74 5.76 -1.84 7.89
N GLU A 75 5.80 -1.68 9.21
CA GLU A 75 5.09 -2.55 10.17
C GLU A 75 3.59 -2.58 9.88
N LEU A 76 2.99 -1.42 9.63
CA LEU A 76 1.58 -1.30 9.25
C LEU A 76 1.25 -1.92 7.90
N ALA A 77 2.13 -1.77 6.91
CA ALA A 77 1.95 -2.42 5.62
C ALA A 77 1.97 -3.95 5.75
N ILE A 78 2.84 -4.49 6.60
CA ILE A 78 2.87 -5.92 6.94
C ILE A 78 1.59 -6.33 7.67
N LEU A 79 1.13 -5.56 8.65
CA LEU A 79 -0.14 -5.84 9.34
C LEU A 79 -1.33 -5.88 8.38
N ILE A 80 -1.43 -4.93 7.45
CA ILE A 80 -2.47 -4.90 6.42
C ILE A 80 -2.38 -6.13 5.52
N TYR A 81 -1.16 -6.54 5.15
CA TYR A 81 -0.90 -7.72 4.36
C TYR A 81 -1.38 -8.99 5.06
N ASP A 82 -0.93 -9.22 6.29
CA ASP A 82 -1.27 -10.42 7.07
C ASP A 82 -2.77 -10.48 7.36
N LEU A 83 -3.38 -9.34 7.74
CA LEU A 83 -4.83 -9.25 7.92
C LEU A 83 -5.58 -9.59 6.64
N GLY A 84 -5.11 -9.10 5.49
CA GLY A 84 -5.70 -9.40 4.18
C GLY A 84 -5.59 -10.88 3.79
N LEU A 85 -4.47 -11.53 4.11
CA LEU A 85 -4.32 -12.97 3.93
C LEU A 85 -5.30 -13.76 4.80
N HIS A 86 -5.42 -13.40 6.08
CA HIS A 86 -6.35 -14.06 7.00
C HIS A 86 -7.82 -13.90 6.58
N LEU A 87 -8.18 -12.75 6.01
CA LEU A 87 -9.53 -12.46 5.50
C LEU A 87 -9.80 -13.02 4.10
N ASN A 88 -8.82 -13.68 3.48
CA ASN A 88 -8.88 -14.18 2.11
C ASN A 88 -9.38 -13.11 1.12
N VAL A 89 -8.80 -11.91 1.18
CA VAL A 89 -9.09 -10.83 0.23
C VAL A 89 -8.02 -10.77 -0.86
N SER A 90 -8.37 -10.17 -2.00
CA SER A 90 -7.44 -10.10 -3.13
C SER A 90 -6.26 -9.17 -2.83
N PHE A 91 -5.11 -9.43 -3.47
CA PHE A 91 -3.95 -8.54 -3.42
C PHE A 91 -4.28 -7.11 -3.88
N THR A 92 -5.23 -6.96 -4.79
CA THR A 92 -5.78 -5.66 -5.22
C THR A 92 -6.37 -4.89 -4.04
N CYS A 93 -7.09 -5.55 -3.12
CA CYS A 93 -7.62 -4.91 -1.91
C CYS A 93 -6.50 -4.53 -0.95
N ILE A 94 -5.56 -5.44 -0.71
CA ILE A 94 -4.41 -5.21 0.19
C ILE A 94 -3.59 -4.02 -0.30
N TYR A 95 -3.26 -4.00 -1.59
CA TYR A 95 -2.54 -2.91 -2.23
C TYR A 95 -3.22 -1.56 -2.02
N THR A 96 -4.53 -1.49 -2.31
CA THR A 96 -5.32 -0.28 -2.12
C THR A 96 -5.33 0.16 -0.65
N GLY A 97 -5.44 -0.77 0.30
CA GLY A 97 -5.34 -0.51 1.73
C GLY A 97 -4.01 0.10 2.14
N VAL A 98 -2.88 -0.44 1.64
CA VAL A 98 -1.54 0.12 1.91
C VAL A 98 -1.39 1.54 1.34
N VAL A 99 -1.92 1.80 0.14
CA VAL A 99 -1.90 3.16 -0.45
C VAL A 99 -2.75 4.12 0.37
N TYR A 100 -3.91 3.70 0.87
CA TYR A 100 -4.73 4.51 1.77
C TYR A 100 -4.00 4.84 3.07
N MET A 101 -3.34 3.86 3.68
CA MET A 101 -2.50 4.08 4.86
C MET A 101 -1.41 5.12 4.59
N HIS A 102 -0.69 5.00 3.46
CA HIS A 102 0.34 5.96 3.11
C HIS A 102 -0.20 7.37 2.97
N ARG A 103 -1.31 7.54 2.23
CA ARG A 103 -2.00 8.84 2.03
C ARG A 103 -2.48 9.43 3.35
N PHE A 104 -3.06 8.60 4.22
CA PHE A 104 -3.59 9.02 5.51
C PHE A 104 -2.49 9.65 6.38
N PHE A 105 -1.37 8.96 6.56
CA PHE A 105 -0.28 9.46 7.39
C PHE A 105 0.55 10.58 6.71
N MET A 106 0.27 10.97 5.47
CA MET A 106 0.82 12.23 4.93
C MET A 106 0.17 13.46 5.58
N LEU A 107 -1.01 13.30 6.19
CA LEU A 107 -1.81 14.38 6.77
C LEU A 107 -2.02 14.24 8.29
N HIS A 108 -1.92 13.03 8.83
CA HIS A 108 -2.13 12.73 10.25
C HIS A 108 -0.85 12.22 10.94
N PRO A 109 -0.55 12.65 12.18
CA PRO A 109 0.61 12.19 12.91
C PRO A 109 0.40 10.79 13.49
N PHE A 110 1.43 9.94 13.42
CA PHE A 110 1.39 8.57 13.96
C PHE A 110 1.09 8.49 15.46
N GLN A 111 1.56 9.46 16.24
CA GLN A 111 1.43 9.46 17.71
C GLN A 111 0.00 9.68 18.21
N GLN A 112 -0.88 10.21 17.36
CA GLN A 112 -2.27 10.50 17.71
C GLN A 112 -3.26 9.44 17.21
N CYS A 113 -2.75 8.42 16.52
CA CYS A 113 -3.58 7.40 15.88
C CYS A 113 -3.36 6.03 16.52
N LEU A 114 -4.45 5.26 16.64
CA LEU A 114 -4.41 3.84 16.96
C LEU A 114 -4.11 3.09 15.67
N LYS A 115 -2.84 2.76 15.48
CA LYS A 115 -2.26 2.29 14.22
C LYS A 115 -2.97 1.05 13.69
N GLU A 116 -3.24 0.09 14.56
CA GLU A 116 -3.87 -1.19 14.25
C GLU A 116 -5.29 -0.98 13.73
N SER A 117 -6.05 -0.09 14.39
CA SER A 117 -7.40 0.30 13.98
C SER A 117 -7.38 1.07 12.65
N VAL A 118 -6.37 1.92 12.41
CA VAL A 118 -6.17 2.59 11.11
C VAL A 118 -5.89 1.58 10.00
N ALA A 119 -5.01 0.59 10.24
CA ALA A 119 -4.72 -0.46 9.25
C ALA A 119 -5.97 -1.27 8.89
N ALA A 120 -6.73 -1.70 9.89
CA ALA A 120 -7.98 -2.41 9.67
C ALA A 120 -9.00 -1.54 8.91
N ALA A 121 -9.16 -0.26 9.27
CA ALA A 121 -10.03 0.68 8.56
C ALA A 121 -9.61 0.88 7.10
N CYS A 122 -8.31 1.01 6.82
CA CYS A 122 -7.79 1.14 5.46
C CYS A 122 -8.14 -0.08 4.60
N LEU A 123 -7.92 -1.29 5.13
CA LEU A 123 -8.23 -2.52 4.41
C LEU A 123 -9.75 -2.73 4.28
N PHE A 124 -10.52 -2.41 5.32
CA PHE A 124 -11.99 -2.50 5.32
C PHE A 124 -12.60 -1.61 4.23
N LEU A 125 -12.17 -0.35 4.15
CA LEU A 125 -12.59 0.56 3.08
C LEU A 125 -12.14 0.05 1.71
N ALA A 126 -10.90 -0.42 1.58
CA ALA A 126 -10.39 -0.96 0.32
C ALA A 126 -11.20 -2.16 -0.18
N CYS A 127 -11.61 -3.05 0.72
CA CYS A 127 -12.45 -4.20 0.38
C CYS A 127 -13.82 -3.77 -0.15
N LYS A 128 -14.44 -2.74 0.45
CA LYS A 128 -15.70 -2.17 -0.06
C LYS A 128 -15.54 -1.57 -1.45
N VAL A 129 -14.49 -0.77 -1.67
CA VAL A 129 -14.22 -0.10 -2.96
C VAL A 129 -13.92 -1.09 -4.08
N ASN A 130 -13.35 -2.25 -3.77
CA ASN A 130 -13.00 -3.29 -4.75
C ASN A 130 -14.06 -4.40 -4.85
N GLU A 131 -15.31 -4.14 -4.42
CA GLU A 131 -16.43 -5.09 -4.52
C GLU A 131 -16.18 -6.45 -3.84
N MET A 132 -15.37 -6.44 -2.77
CA MET A 132 -15.01 -7.61 -1.97
C MET A 132 -15.25 -7.37 -0.47
N PRO A 133 -16.43 -6.88 -0.04
CA PRO A 133 -16.68 -6.57 1.37
C PRO A 133 -16.56 -7.82 2.25
N ARG A 134 -16.11 -7.62 3.49
CA ARG A 134 -16.14 -8.62 4.56
C ARG A 134 -16.83 -8.02 5.78
N PRO A 135 -17.49 -8.82 6.63
CA PRO A 135 -18.14 -8.31 7.82
C PRO A 135 -17.12 -7.73 8.80
N LEU A 136 -17.46 -6.60 9.42
CA LEU A 136 -16.59 -5.87 10.35
C LEU A 136 -16.10 -6.76 11.52
N ASN A 137 -16.98 -7.63 12.04
CA ASN A 137 -16.62 -8.55 13.12
C ASN A 137 -15.49 -9.52 12.75
N GLU A 138 -15.34 -9.89 11.47
CA GLU A 138 -14.21 -10.71 11.03
C GLU A 138 -12.91 -9.94 11.01
N PHE A 139 -12.92 -8.69 10.51
CA PHE A 139 -11.78 -7.80 10.57
C PHE A 139 -11.24 -7.67 11.99
N THR A 140 -12.13 -7.33 12.93
CA THR A 140 -11.75 -7.10 14.31
C THR A 140 -11.25 -8.38 14.98
N ARG A 141 -11.90 -9.52 14.74
CA ARG A 141 -11.46 -10.80 15.30
C ARG A 141 -10.05 -11.16 14.83
N HIS A 142 -9.77 -11.07 13.54
CA HIS A 142 -8.45 -11.38 12.99
C HIS A 142 -7.40 -10.34 13.40
N LEU A 143 -7.76 -9.06 13.50
CA LEU A 143 -6.88 -8.02 14.04
C LEU A 143 -6.45 -8.34 15.48
N CYS A 144 -7.40 -8.65 16.37
CA CYS A 144 -7.10 -9.03 17.75
C CYS A 144 -6.22 -10.28 17.81
N GLN A 145 -6.45 -11.27 16.95
CA GLN A 145 -5.62 -12.48 16.88
C GLN A 145 -4.17 -12.15 16.49
N LEU A 146 -3.97 -11.30 15.48
CA LEU A 146 -2.64 -10.89 15.02
C LEU A 146 -1.89 -10.09 16.09
N ILE A 147 -2.55 -9.13 16.74
CA ILE A 147 -1.98 -8.35 17.84
C ILE A 147 -1.54 -9.27 18.98
N ASN A 148 -2.38 -10.23 19.38
CA ASN A 148 -2.05 -11.18 20.44
C ASN A 148 -0.88 -12.09 20.06
N GLN A 149 -0.77 -12.52 18.80
CA GLN A 149 0.36 -13.32 18.33
C GLN A 149 1.68 -12.55 18.43
N VAL A 150 1.68 -11.27 18.04
CA VAL A 150 2.86 -10.41 18.16
C VAL A 150 3.25 -10.25 19.63
N HIS A 151 2.30 -9.96 20.53
CA HIS A 151 2.60 -9.82 21.96
C HIS A 151 3.14 -11.11 22.60
N ASN A 152 2.55 -12.27 22.31
CA ASN A 152 3.00 -13.55 22.86
C ASN A 152 4.39 -13.98 22.37
N ASN A 153 4.77 -13.57 21.15
CA ASN A 153 6.11 -13.81 20.62
C ASN A 153 7.15 -12.80 21.16
N SER A 154 6.70 -11.76 21.87
CA SER A 154 7.50 -10.61 22.31
C SER A 154 7.61 -10.51 23.84
N GLU A 155 7.56 -11.62 24.58
CA GLU A 155 7.78 -11.66 26.05
C GLU A 155 9.16 -11.11 26.50
N ASP A 156 10.06 -10.73 25.56
CA ASP A 156 11.32 -10.05 25.85
C ASP A 156 11.31 -8.51 25.65
N PHE A 157 10.21 -7.87 25.22
CA PHE A 157 10.22 -6.41 24.96
C PHE A 157 9.03 -5.65 25.56
N LEU A 158 9.13 -5.42 26.87
CA LEU A 158 8.62 -4.26 27.62
C LEU A 158 7.11 -3.94 27.56
N SER A 159 6.46 -4.42 28.62
CA SER A 159 5.42 -3.77 29.41
C SER A 159 5.36 -2.23 29.35
N THR A 160 4.68 -1.63 28.36
CA THR A 160 4.04 -0.30 28.48
C THR A 160 2.93 -0.11 27.44
N SER A 161 1.78 -0.75 27.66
CA SER A 161 0.46 -0.09 27.58
C SER A 161 -0.61 -1.05 28.10
N SER A 162 -1.07 -0.78 29.32
CA SER A 162 -2.40 -1.12 29.87
C SER A 162 -3.18 -2.27 29.22
N SER A 163 -3.22 -3.39 29.95
CA SER A 163 -4.37 -4.32 30.05
C SER A 163 -4.91 -4.90 28.73
N ILE A 164 -4.09 -5.66 28.00
CA ILE A 164 -4.64 -6.64 27.05
C ILE A 164 -4.56 -8.00 27.71
N THR A 165 -5.72 -8.46 28.16
CA THR A 165 -5.97 -9.78 28.74
C THR A 165 -5.40 -10.87 27.87
N THR A 166 -4.63 -11.73 28.51
CA THR A 166 -4.06 -12.97 27.98
C THR A 166 -5.10 -13.84 27.28
N VAL A 167 -4.61 -14.49 26.23
CA VAL A 167 -5.17 -15.62 25.46
C VAL A 167 -6.31 -16.37 26.16
N GLY A 168 -7.54 -16.14 25.72
CA GLY A 168 -8.69 -16.96 26.14
C GLY A 168 -10.05 -16.37 25.79
N ASN A 169 -10.30 -15.12 26.17
CA ASN A 169 -11.62 -14.51 26.00
C ASN A 169 -11.49 -13.12 25.35
N ILE A 170 -11.54 -13.06 24.02
CA ILE A 170 -11.95 -11.82 23.34
C ILE A 170 -13.37 -11.56 23.81
N THR A 171 -13.54 -10.65 24.77
CA THR A 171 -14.87 -10.32 25.27
C THR A 171 -15.64 -9.59 24.16
N PRO A 172 -16.97 -9.77 24.10
CA PRO A 172 -17.79 -9.06 23.11
C PRO A 172 -17.66 -7.53 23.25
N GLU A 173 -17.35 -7.02 24.45
CA GLU A 173 -17.12 -5.60 24.71
C GLU A 173 -15.85 -5.07 24.03
N VAL A 174 -14.73 -5.79 24.14
CA VAL A 174 -13.47 -5.40 23.46
C VAL A 174 -13.66 -5.41 21.95
N LEU A 175 -14.33 -6.44 21.41
CA LEU A 175 -14.66 -6.51 19.99
C LEU A 175 -15.52 -5.32 19.55
N SER A 176 -16.52 -4.95 20.35
CA SER A 176 -17.39 -3.80 20.07
C SER A 176 -16.61 -2.48 20.08
N ASN A 177 -15.68 -2.30 21.01
CA ASN A 177 -14.84 -1.11 21.06
C ASN A 177 -13.96 -0.97 19.81
N TYR A 178 -13.27 -2.04 19.40
CA TYR A 178 -12.48 -2.01 18.17
C TYR A 178 -13.34 -1.81 16.92
N ASN A 179 -14.54 -2.41 16.85
CA ASN A 179 -15.48 -2.17 15.76
C ASN A 179 -15.80 -0.67 15.65
N GLN A 180 -16.11 -0.02 16.77
CA GLN A 180 -16.39 1.42 16.79
C GLN A 180 -15.19 2.23 16.31
N GLN A 181 -13.98 1.91 16.80
CA GLN A 181 -12.75 2.57 16.34
C GLN A 181 -12.54 2.42 14.84
N ILE A 182 -12.72 1.22 14.27
CA ILE A 182 -12.56 0.99 12.84
C ILE A 182 -13.55 1.84 12.04
N ILE A 183 -14.80 1.97 12.50
CA ILE A 183 -15.82 2.82 11.87
C ILE A 183 -15.41 4.30 11.95
N ASP A 184 -14.93 4.75 13.09
CA ASP A 184 -14.50 6.14 13.28
C ASP A 184 -13.31 6.48 12.37
N TYR A 185 -12.31 5.59 12.31
CA TYR A 185 -11.16 5.73 11.41
C TYR A 185 -11.55 5.61 9.94
N GLU A 186 -12.54 4.79 9.58
CA GLU A 186 -13.07 4.75 8.21
C GLU A 186 -13.64 6.11 7.80
N ASN A 187 -14.48 6.73 8.65
CA ASN A 187 -15.06 8.03 8.36
C ASN A 187 -13.99 9.13 8.25
N MET A 188 -12.99 9.09 9.13
CA MET A 188 -11.86 9.99 9.05
C MET A 188 -11.03 9.75 7.78
N LEU A 189 -10.82 8.50 7.39
CA LEU A 189 -10.10 8.13 6.17
C LEU A 189 -10.83 8.62 4.92
N LEU A 190 -12.13 8.42 4.81
CA LEU A 190 -12.96 8.93 3.71
C LEU A 190 -12.84 10.46 3.55
N SER A 191 -12.95 11.16 4.68
CA SER A 191 -12.81 12.62 4.74
C SER A 191 -11.40 13.07 4.34
N THR A 192 -10.37 12.36 4.82
CA THR A 192 -8.96 12.64 4.52
C THR A 192 -8.66 12.43 3.04
N LEU A 193 -9.17 11.36 2.45
CA LEU A 193 -9.00 11.05 1.04
C LEU A 193 -9.81 11.96 0.12
N GLY A 194 -10.75 12.75 0.66
CA GLY A 194 -11.68 13.56 -0.11
C GLY A 194 -12.49 12.70 -1.09
N PHE A 195 -12.87 11.49 -0.68
CA PHE A 195 -13.53 10.47 -1.52
C PHE A 195 -12.78 10.09 -2.81
N CYS A 196 -11.48 10.41 -2.90
CA CYS A 196 -10.61 10.00 -4.01
C CYS A 196 -10.13 8.55 -3.80
N LEU A 197 -11.07 7.62 -3.89
CA LEU A 197 -10.87 6.21 -3.55
C LEU A 197 -10.22 5.40 -4.67
N ASN A 198 -10.23 5.90 -5.91
CA ASN A 198 -9.61 5.20 -7.03
C ASN A 198 -8.08 5.13 -6.86
N VAL A 199 -7.55 3.91 -6.84
CA VAL A 199 -6.11 3.64 -6.74
C VAL A 199 -5.69 2.82 -7.95
N GLU A 200 -4.86 3.43 -8.80
CA GLU A 200 -4.27 2.76 -9.95
C GLU A 200 -3.13 1.84 -9.49
N GLN A 201 -3.14 0.60 -9.99
CA GLN A 201 -2.21 -0.45 -9.57
C GLN A 201 -1.12 -0.69 -10.62
N PRO A 202 0.17 -0.80 -10.23
CA PRO A 202 1.25 -1.06 -11.17
C PRO A 202 1.07 -2.36 -11.94
N TYR A 203 0.45 -3.37 -11.31
CA TYR A 203 0.21 -4.69 -11.91
C TYR A 203 -0.49 -4.60 -13.27
N MET A 204 -1.52 -3.74 -13.39
CA MET A 204 -2.28 -3.59 -14.64
C MET A 204 -1.41 -3.01 -15.76
N ILE A 205 -0.54 -2.06 -15.43
CA ILE A 205 0.38 -1.41 -16.36
C ILE A 205 1.48 -2.38 -16.78
N ILE A 206 2.10 -3.07 -15.81
CA ILE A 206 3.14 -4.08 -16.07
C ILE A 206 2.59 -5.20 -16.96
N THR A 207 1.39 -5.70 -16.68
CA THR A 207 0.79 -6.79 -17.47
C THR A 207 0.51 -6.32 -18.92
N ARG A 208 -0.12 -5.15 -19.10
CA ARG A 208 -0.40 -4.60 -20.44
C ARG A 208 0.89 -4.39 -21.25
N THR A 209 1.92 -3.84 -20.62
CA THR A 209 3.19 -3.57 -21.29
C THR A 209 4.00 -4.82 -21.58
N SER A 210 3.97 -5.79 -20.66
CA SER A 210 4.60 -7.09 -20.90
C SER A 210 4.01 -7.80 -22.11
N GLN A 211 2.69 -7.70 -22.32
CA GLN A 211 2.01 -8.24 -23.51
C GLN A 211 2.41 -7.49 -24.79
N THR A 212 2.48 -6.16 -24.72
CA THR A 212 2.83 -5.32 -25.89
C THR A 212 4.27 -5.56 -26.34
N LEU A 213 5.20 -5.69 -25.39
CA LEU A 213 6.63 -5.87 -25.64
C LEU A 213 7.05 -7.35 -25.70
N SER A 214 6.10 -8.28 -25.65
CA SER A 214 6.35 -9.73 -25.61
C SER A 214 7.37 -10.16 -24.52
N ILE A 215 7.33 -9.50 -23.37
CA ILE A 215 8.21 -9.81 -22.23
C ILE A 215 7.77 -11.13 -21.59
N PRO A 216 8.71 -12.04 -21.26
CA PRO A 216 8.39 -13.28 -20.56
C PRO A 216 7.61 -13.06 -19.26
N LYS A 217 6.61 -13.91 -19.03
CA LYS A 217 5.73 -13.84 -17.83
C LYS A 217 6.52 -13.86 -16.52
N GLU A 218 7.65 -14.56 -16.47
CA GLU A 218 8.51 -14.65 -15.29
C GLU A 218 9.13 -13.29 -14.92
N ILE A 219 9.54 -12.49 -15.92
CA ILE A 219 10.08 -11.15 -15.70
C ILE A 219 8.97 -10.19 -15.28
N ALA A 220 7.81 -10.30 -15.92
CA ALA A 220 6.64 -9.51 -15.54
C ALA A 220 6.23 -9.78 -14.09
N GLN A 221 6.26 -11.05 -13.66
CA GLN A 221 6.02 -11.42 -12.26
C GLN A 221 7.07 -10.81 -11.32
N LYS A 222 8.35 -10.92 -11.67
CA LYS A 222 9.44 -10.30 -10.88
C LYS A 222 9.28 -8.78 -10.78
N ALA A 223 8.86 -8.12 -11.86
CA ALA A 223 8.56 -6.69 -11.87
C ALA A 223 7.38 -6.37 -10.93
N CYS A 224 6.32 -7.17 -10.93
CA CYS A 224 5.20 -7.00 -10.00
C CYS A 224 5.63 -7.15 -8.53
N GLU A 225 6.53 -8.09 -8.23
CA GLU A 225 7.09 -8.24 -6.89
C GLU A 225 7.95 -7.04 -6.47
N ILE A 226 8.79 -6.53 -7.37
CA ILE A 226 9.59 -5.31 -7.13
C ILE A 226 8.66 -4.13 -6.87
N ALA A 227 7.64 -3.92 -7.72
CA ALA A 227 6.68 -2.84 -7.54
C ALA A 227 5.96 -2.95 -6.18
N THR A 228 5.50 -4.14 -5.82
CA THR A 228 4.82 -4.39 -4.54
C THR A 228 5.74 -4.02 -3.36
N LYS A 229 6.99 -4.48 -3.38
CA LYS A 229 7.99 -4.14 -2.35
C LYS A 229 8.25 -2.63 -2.28
N SER A 230 8.37 -1.96 -3.42
CA SER A 230 8.55 -0.51 -3.46
C SER A 230 7.37 0.22 -2.80
N ILE A 231 6.13 -0.23 -2.99
CA ILE A 231 4.96 0.43 -2.40
C ILE A 231 4.80 0.11 -0.91
N PHE A 232 5.09 -1.13 -0.51
CA PHE A 232 4.93 -1.56 0.88
C PHE A 232 6.01 -0.97 1.78
N PHE A 233 7.26 -0.95 1.29
CA PHE A 233 8.42 -0.61 2.12
C PHE A 233 8.95 0.81 1.92
N THR A 234 8.41 1.58 0.98
CA THR A 234 8.87 2.95 0.72
C THR A 234 7.70 3.89 0.45
N LEU A 235 7.99 5.20 0.42
CA LEU A 235 7.03 6.24 0.06
C LEU A 235 6.93 6.49 -1.46
N PHE A 236 7.35 5.54 -2.30
CA PHE A 236 7.34 5.68 -3.76
C PHE A 236 5.97 6.08 -4.31
N THR A 237 4.88 5.51 -3.78
CA THR A 237 3.52 5.83 -4.22
C THR A 237 3.12 7.29 -3.94
N MET A 238 3.81 7.98 -3.02
CA MET A 238 3.57 9.40 -2.69
C MET A 238 4.51 10.33 -3.48
N LYS A 239 5.60 9.81 -4.03
CA LYS A 239 6.60 10.56 -4.81
C LYS A 239 6.34 10.49 -6.31
N TYR A 240 5.94 9.34 -6.82
CA TYR A 240 5.93 9.03 -8.24
C TYR A 240 4.56 8.53 -8.73
N THR A 241 4.32 8.64 -10.03
CA THR A 241 3.11 8.09 -10.66
C THR A 241 3.18 6.57 -10.73
N THR A 242 2.02 5.90 -10.72
CA THR A 242 1.95 4.45 -10.87
C THR A 242 2.64 3.98 -12.15
N ASN A 243 2.53 4.73 -13.25
CA ASN A 243 3.26 4.48 -14.50
C ASN A 243 4.77 4.45 -14.27
N LEU A 244 5.34 5.46 -13.59
CA LEU A 244 6.78 5.52 -13.34
C LEU A 244 7.24 4.37 -12.42
N ILE A 245 6.45 4.02 -11.41
CA ILE A 245 6.74 2.87 -10.53
C ILE A 245 6.74 1.56 -11.34
N ALA A 246 5.77 1.38 -12.23
CA ALA A 246 5.71 0.22 -13.13
C ALA A 246 6.91 0.17 -14.08
N CYS A 247 7.29 1.31 -14.69
CA CYS A 247 8.50 1.43 -15.52
C CYS A 247 9.74 1.00 -14.75
N PHE A 248 9.91 1.58 -13.56
CA PHE A 248 11.05 1.36 -12.70
C PHE A 248 11.19 -0.12 -12.34
N ALA A 249 10.09 -0.72 -11.90
CA ALA A 249 10.07 -2.13 -11.52
C ALA A 249 10.35 -3.06 -12.71
N LEU A 250 9.80 -2.74 -13.88
CA LEU A 250 10.03 -3.51 -15.10
C LEU A 250 11.49 -3.37 -15.57
N TYR A 251 12.04 -2.16 -15.56
CA TYR A 251 13.45 -1.90 -15.88
C TYR A 251 14.40 -2.68 -14.98
N LEU A 252 14.17 -2.65 -13.66
CA LEU A 252 14.98 -3.43 -12.71
C LEU A 252 14.84 -4.93 -12.95
N ALA A 253 13.63 -5.43 -13.21
CA ALA A 253 13.41 -6.85 -13.48
C ALA A 253 14.18 -7.30 -14.73
N ILE A 254 14.09 -6.55 -15.83
CA ILE A 254 14.79 -6.84 -17.09
C ILE A 254 16.30 -6.81 -16.90
N LYS A 255 16.82 -5.74 -16.29
CA LYS A 255 18.26 -5.57 -16.01
C LYS A 255 18.79 -6.71 -15.15
N SER A 256 18.04 -7.12 -14.13
CA SER A 256 18.40 -8.23 -13.25
C SER A 256 18.35 -9.60 -13.92
N SER A 257 17.62 -9.74 -15.03
CA SER A 257 17.50 -10.97 -15.81
C SER A 257 18.43 -10.99 -17.03
N GLN A 258 19.27 -9.97 -17.23
CA GLN A 258 20.23 -9.85 -18.34
C GLN A 258 19.61 -10.03 -19.75
N ILE A 259 18.34 -9.68 -19.91
CA ILE A 259 17.65 -9.78 -21.21
C ILE A 259 17.70 -8.42 -21.90
N ASN A 260 18.15 -8.41 -23.15
CA ASN A 260 18.07 -7.24 -24.01
C ASN A 260 16.71 -7.24 -24.70
N ILE A 261 15.87 -6.26 -24.36
CA ILE A 261 14.65 -5.99 -25.10
C ILE A 261 15.03 -5.21 -26.35
N PRO A 262 14.57 -5.60 -27.55
CA PRO A 262 14.82 -4.83 -28.76
C PRO A 262 14.24 -3.42 -28.61
N ASP A 263 15.01 -2.41 -29.01
CA ASP A 263 14.51 -1.04 -29.08
C ASP A 263 13.37 -0.93 -30.11
N ASN A 264 12.46 0.04 -29.92
CA ASN A 264 11.40 0.28 -30.89
C ASN A 264 11.99 0.67 -32.26
N GLN A 265 11.19 0.48 -33.32
CA GLN A 265 11.58 0.84 -34.70
C GLN A 265 12.02 2.31 -34.86
N ASP A 266 11.60 3.19 -33.94
CA ASP A 266 11.95 4.62 -33.91
C ASP A 266 13.26 4.94 -33.15
N GLY A 267 13.99 3.92 -32.65
CA GLY A 267 15.20 4.10 -31.83
C GLY A 267 14.93 4.64 -30.41
N SER A 268 13.66 4.90 -30.06
CA SER A 268 13.26 5.26 -28.70
C SER A 268 13.29 4.02 -27.80
N GLN A 269 13.91 4.14 -26.61
CA GLN A 269 13.93 3.06 -25.64
C GLN A 269 12.50 2.70 -25.18
N TRP A 270 12.24 1.40 -24.96
CA TRP A 270 10.90 0.86 -24.68
C TRP A 270 10.16 1.55 -23.52
N PHE A 271 10.88 2.14 -22.57
CA PHE A 271 10.31 2.80 -21.40
C PHE A 271 9.70 4.19 -21.70
N HIS A 272 10.05 4.82 -22.83
CA HIS A 272 9.39 6.06 -23.27
C HIS A 272 7.91 5.84 -23.60
N LEU A 273 7.52 4.61 -23.96
CA LEU A 273 6.11 4.22 -24.16
C LEU A 273 5.28 4.31 -22.87
N LEU A 274 5.93 4.20 -21.71
CA LEU A 274 5.24 4.16 -20.43
C LEU A 274 5.22 5.53 -19.73
N ASN A 275 6.26 6.34 -19.90
CA ASN A 275 6.30 7.71 -19.41
C ASN A 275 7.37 8.52 -20.16
N GLU A 276 6.97 9.65 -20.76
CA GLU A 276 7.87 10.59 -21.43
C GLU A 276 8.89 11.22 -20.47
N GLU A 277 8.54 11.37 -19.19
CA GLU A 277 9.42 11.90 -18.15
C GLU A 277 10.46 10.87 -17.64
N PHE A 278 10.36 9.60 -18.07
CA PHE A 278 11.27 8.55 -17.60
C PHE A 278 12.66 8.77 -18.22
N THR A 279 13.55 9.41 -17.45
CA THR A 279 14.95 9.63 -17.82
C THR A 279 15.84 8.69 -17.02
N ALA A 280 16.83 8.06 -17.66
CA ALA A 280 17.80 7.17 -17.00
C ALA A 280 18.51 7.81 -15.77
N LYS A 281 18.57 9.14 -15.71
CA LYS A 281 19.08 9.90 -14.55
C LYS A 281 18.26 9.72 -13.27
N LEU A 282 16.93 9.54 -13.37
CA LEU A 282 16.05 9.30 -12.22
C LEU A 282 16.36 7.94 -11.54
N LEU A 283 16.88 6.98 -12.29
CA LEU A 283 17.27 5.66 -11.80
C LEU A 283 18.59 5.70 -11.00
N GLN A 284 19.56 6.50 -11.42
CA GLN A 284 20.88 6.56 -10.77
C GLN A 284 20.84 7.29 -9.42
N GLY A 285 19.91 8.23 -9.22
CA GLY A 285 19.77 8.96 -7.95
C GLY A 285 18.81 8.34 -6.93
N SER A 286 18.14 7.24 -7.27
CA SER A 286 17.12 6.59 -6.41
C SER A 286 17.56 5.22 -5.86
N ILE A 287 18.83 4.84 -6.06
CA ILE A 287 19.51 3.65 -5.51
C ILE A 287 20.49 4.15 -4.46
#